data_AF-A0A9D9C651-F1
#
_entry.id   AF-A0A9D9C651-F1
#
_cell.length_a   1.000
_cell.length_b   1.000
_cell.length_c   1.000
_cell.angle_alpha   90.00
_cell.angle_beta   90.00
_cell.angle_gamma   90.00
#
_symmetry.space_group_name_H-M   'P 1'
#
loop_
_entity.id
_entity.type
_entity.pdbx_description
1 polymer ?
#
loop_
_entity_poly.entity_id
_entity_poly.type
_entity_poly.pdbx_seq_one_letter_code
_entity_poly.pdbx_strand_id
1 'polypeptide(L)'
;MKKLLLGLALMQVAVLCAEDFVATSPDGSLKATVSLTDGKLSYSVSRDGRMLVSKSPLGLKLSTSNLTESLELVEVDSGTVDDSYILPVGKRSQYRDHCNTLTLTMKRNTWTMNVVFRLYDDGFAFRYILPKYGGHASATLIDEASRIRVANIKSTTACRFLGNSGGNDPNYPNEGLYTQYDNWQTLLQTGDARYNSPTLVHNGNDYLLISEADCRGTFCTSLTKAEETEGEFSYSWTGQTKDYAEDKMHRITCTLPFNTPWRMVVCGSPKTIFETTMTENLCPPTEMTDTDWIKPGVAGWYWGGSDGGKSEITNTYG
;
A
#
# COMPACT_ATOMS: atom_id res chain seq x y z
N MET A 1 -42.58 -61.81 -7.12
CA MET A 1 -41.91 -60.90 -8.07
C MET A 1 -41.88 -59.49 -7.49
N LYS A 2 -40.81 -58.74 -7.81
CA LYS A 2 -40.46 -57.35 -7.42
C LYS A 2 -39.42 -57.25 -6.27
N LYS A 3 -38.15 -57.32 -6.67
CA LYS A 3 -36.99 -56.86 -5.90
C LYS A 3 -36.95 -55.33 -5.99
N LEU A 4 -36.93 -54.66 -4.84
CA LEU A 4 -36.76 -53.21 -4.72
C LEU A 4 -35.24 -52.92 -4.73
N LEU A 5 -34.74 -52.22 -5.75
CA LEU A 5 -33.36 -51.70 -5.77
C LEU A 5 -33.38 -50.27 -5.24
N LEU A 6 -32.73 -50.06 -4.10
CA LEU A 6 -32.45 -48.74 -3.55
C LEU A 6 -31.16 -48.23 -4.21
N GLY A 7 -31.27 -47.23 -5.09
CA GLY A 7 -30.13 -46.56 -5.69
C GLY A 7 -29.52 -45.55 -4.70
N LEU A 8 -28.27 -45.78 -4.30
CA LEU A 8 -27.49 -44.85 -3.49
C LEU A 8 -26.97 -43.73 -4.39
N ALA A 9 -27.48 -42.51 -4.22
CA ALA A 9 -26.97 -41.33 -4.91
C ALA A 9 -25.64 -40.91 -4.27
N LEU A 10 -24.52 -41.08 -4.99
CA LEU A 10 -23.23 -40.50 -4.59
C LEU A 10 -23.27 -38.99 -4.84
N MET A 11 -23.26 -38.22 -3.76
CA MET A 11 -23.07 -36.78 -3.79
C MET A 11 -21.58 -36.50 -4.00
N GLN A 12 -21.17 -36.04 -5.19
CA GLN A 12 -19.80 -35.59 -5.44
C GLN A 12 -19.56 -34.29 -4.66
N VAL A 13 -18.76 -34.37 -3.60
CA VAL A 13 -18.22 -33.20 -2.92
C VAL A 13 -17.04 -32.72 -3.76
N ALA A 14 -17.21 -31.64 -4.51
CA ALA A 14 -16.10 -30.96 -5.16
C ALA A 14 -15.22 -30.34 -4.06
N VAL A 15 -14.03 -30.90 -3.86
CA VAL A 15 -12.99 -30.25 -3.06
C VAL A 15 -12.44 -29.13 -3.93
N LEU A 16 -12.82 -27.88 -3.67
CA LEU A 16 -12.16 -26.72 -4.28
C LEU A 16 -10.75 -26.63 -3.69
N CYS A 17 -9.74 -26.87 -4.53
CA CYS A 17 -8.34 -26.62 -4.19
C CYS A 17 -8.04 -25.13 -4.34
N ALA A 18 -7.21 -24.59 -3.44
CA ALA A 18 -6.65 -23.25 -3.62
C ALA A 18 -5.66 -23.27 -4.80
N GLU A 19 -5.74 -22.26 -5.67
CA GLU A 19 -4.74 -22.02 -6.71
C GLU A 19 -3.73 -20.99 -6.20
N ASP A 20 -2.46 -21.35 -6.18
CA ASP A 20 -1.37 -20.52 -5.69
C ASP A 20 -0.48 -20.03 -6.85
N PHE A 21 -0.20 -18.73 -6.86
CA PHE A 21 0.68 -18.04 -7.81
C PHE A 21 1.84 -17.42 -7.05
N VAL A 22 3.07 -17.65 -7.53
CA VAL A 22 4.29 -17.29 -6.80
C VAL A 22 5.10 -16.27 -7.57
N ALA A 23 5.62 -15.27 -6.86
CA ALA A 23 6.69 -14.41 -7.32
C ALA A 23 7.84 -14.43 -6.30
N THR A 24 9.07 -14.27 -6.76
CA THR A 24 10.25 -14.12 -5.89
C THR A 24 11.00 -12.83 -6.22
N SER A 25 11.71 -12.23 -5.27
CA SER A 25 12.68 -11.18 -5.59
C SER A 25 13.78 -11.71 -6.52
N PRO A 26 14.50 -10.83 -7.23
CA PRO A 26 15.63 -11.24 -8.06
C PRO A 26 16.70 -12.05 -7.31
N ASP A 27 17.00 -11.70 -6.06
CA ASP A 27 17.93 -12.46 -5.19
C ASP A 27 17.32 -13.73 -4.57
N GLY A 28 16.01 -13.94 -4.74
CA GLY A 28 15.27 -15.07 -4.18
C GLY A 28 15.01 -15.01 -2.67
N SER A 29 15.45 -13.95 -1.98
CA SER A 29 15.26 -13.81 -0.53
C SER A 29 13.79 -13.58 -0.16
N LEU A 30 13.03 -12.86 -0.98
CA LEU A 30 11.60 -12.63 -0.80
C LEU A 30 10.77 -13.52 -1.71
N LYS A 31 9.67 -14.03 -1.17
CA LYS A 31 8.67 -14.83 -1.89
C LYS A 31 7.27 -14.37 -1.52
N ALA A 32 6.50 -13.93 -2.51
CA ALA A 32 5.08 -13.69 -2.38
C ALA A 32 4.31 -14.89 -2.94
N THR A 33 3.28 -15.34 -2.22
CA THR A 33 2.33 -16.34 -2.70
C THR A 33 0.95 -15.71 -2.69
N VAL A 34 0.34 -15.58 -3.86
CA VAL A 34 -1.03 -15.09 -4.07
C VAL A 34 -1.94 -16.29 -4.27
N SER A 35 -2.96 -16.43 -3.43
CA SER A 35 -3.88 -17.57 -3.45
C SER A 35 -5.28 -17.12 -3.88
N LEU A 36 -5.87 -17.85 -4.83
CA LEU A 36 -7.29 -17.79 -5.15
C LEU A 36 -8.00 -18.96 -4.48
N THR A 37 -8.94 -18.67 -3.57
CA THR A 37 -9.75 -19.70 -2.90
C THR A 37 -11.19 -19.23 -2.87
N ASP A 38 -12.11 -20.03 -3.42
CA ASP A 38 -13.55 -19.73 -3.47
C ASP A 38 -13.85 -18.33 -4.04
N GLY A 39 -13.13 -17.96 -5.11
CA GLY A 39 -13.27 -16.66 -5.77
C GLY A 39 -12.77 -15.47 -4.95
N LYS A 40 -11.98 -15.68 -3.89
CA LYS A 40 -11.36 -14.63 -3.06
C LYS A 40 -9.85 -14.67 -3.20
N LEU A 41 -9.25 -13.50 -3.42
CA LEU A 41 -7.80 -13.35 -3.45
C LEU A 41 -7.23 -13.05 -2.07
N SER A 42 -6.08 -13.63 -1.79
CA SER A 42 -5.24 -13.31 -0.63
C SER A 42 -3.78 -13.47 -0.99
N TYR A 43 -2.87 -12.92 -0.19
CA TYR A 43 -1.44 -13.11 -0.37
C TYR A 43 -0.73 -13.33 0.97
N SER A 44 0.45 -13.94 0.90
CA SER A 44 1.42 -13.99 1.99
C SER A 44 2.81 -13.69 1.45
N VAL A 45 3.70 -13.20 2.30
CA VAL A 45 5.09 -12.90 1.95
C VAL A 45 6.03 -13.49 2.99
N SER A 46 7.05 -14.20 2.53
CA SER A 46 8.13 -14.71 3.36
C SER A 46 9.48 -14.15 2.92
N ARG A 47 10.40 -13.97 3.87
CA ARG A 47 11.80 -13.66 3.64
C ARG A 47 12.69 -14.74 4.22
N ASP A 48 13.59 -15.32 3.41
CA ASP A 48 14.49 -16.40 3.83
C ASP A 48 13.74 -17.56 4.51
N GLY A 49 12.55 -17.88 4.00
CA GLY A 49 11.64 -18.89 4.57
C GLY A 49 10.88 -18.49 5.84
N ARG A 50 11.15 -17.31 6.42
CA ARG A 50 10.43 -16.78 7.59
C ARG A 50 9.22 -15.98 7.13
N MET A 51 8.07 -16.18 7.76
CA MET A 51 6.86 -15.42 7.46
C MET A 51 7.04 -13.95 7.83
N LEU A 52 6.83 -13.03 6.86
CA LEU A 52 6.77 -11.59 7.10
C LEU A 52 5.33 -11.10 7.15
N VAL A 53 4.55 -11.46 6.14
CA VAL A 53 3.13 -11.12 6.01
C VAL A 53 2.33 -12.40 5.88
N SER A 54 1.51 -12.69 6.89
CA SER A 54 0.58 -13.81 6.87
C SER A 54 -0.58 -13.57 5.90
N LYS A 55 -1.37 -14.62 5.61
CA LYS A 55 -2.46 -14.61 4.63
C LYS A 55 -3.35 -13.37 4.79
N SER A 56 -3.22 -12.41 3.88
CA SER A 56 -3.88 -11.11 3.91
C SER A 56 -4.80 -10.96 2.69
N PRO A 57 -6.07 -10.53 2.87
CA PRO A 57 -7.02 -10.37 1.76
C PRO A 57 -6.63 -9.27 0.78
N LEU A 58 -7.13 -9.40 -0.45
CA LEU A 58 -7.02 -8.42 -1.54
C LEU A 58 -8.40 -8.18 -2.16
N GLY A 59 -8.57 -7.02 -2.80
CA GLY A 59 -9.72 -6.70 -3.64
C GLY A 59 -10.23 -5.27 -3.44
N LEU A 60 -11.00 -4.80 -4.42
CA LEU A 60 -11.64 -3.49 -4.42
C LEU A 60 -13.16 -3.65 -4.32
N LYS A 61 -13.85 -2.72 -3.67
CA LYS A 61 -15.31 -2.62 -3.74
C LYS A 61 -15.67 -1.40 -4.58
N LEU A 62 -16.42 -1.61 -5.65
CA LEU A 62 -16.98 -0.54 -6.47
C LEU A 62 -18.45 -0.34 -6.09
N SER A 63 -19.01 0.83 -6.37
CA SER A 63 -20.43 1.09 -6.13
C SER A 63 -21.36 0.20 -6.97
N THR A 64 -20.84 -0.45 -8.02
CA THR A 64 -21.60 -1.29 -8.96
C THR A 64 -21.21 -2.77 -8.94
N SER A 65 -20.11 -3.14 -8.26
CA SER A 65 -19.62 -4.53 -8.18
C SER A 65 -18.66 -4.68 -7.00
N ASN A 66 -18.70 -5.82 -6.33
CA ASN A 66 -17.75 -6.15 -5.27
C ASN A 66 -16.60 -6.99 -5.85
N LEU A 67 -15.40 -6.47 -6.01
CA LEU A 67 -14.26 -7.21 -6.60
C LEU A 67 -13.39 -7.88 -5.53
N THR A 68 -13.99 -8.32 -4.41
CA THR A 68 -13.32 -9.04 -3.32
C THR A 68 -13.72 -10.53 -3.23
N GLU A 69 -14.65 -10.99 -4.06
CA GLU A 69 -15.26 -12.31 -3.99
C GLU A 69 -15.81 -12.71 -5.37
N SER A 70 -16.11 -13.99 -5.59
CA SER A 70 -16.61 -14.51 -6.88
C SER A 70 -15.73 -14.08 -8.07
N LEU A 71 -14.41 -13.98 -7.84
CA LEU A 71 -13.43 -13.66 -8.86
C LEU A 71 -13.10 -14.92 -9.65
N GLU A 72 -13.08 -14.79 -10.97
CA GLU A 72 -12.62 -15.79 -11.92
C GLU A 72 -11.25 -15.36 -12.46
N LEU A 73 -10.27 -16.26 -12.43
CA LEU A 73 -8.98 -16.02 -13.06
C LEU A 73 -9.12 -16.09 -14.58
N VAL A 74 -8.57 -15.09 -15.27
CA VAL A 74 -8.52 -15.04 -16.74
C VAL A 74 -7.12 -15.32 -17.24
N GLU A 75 -6.13 -14.67 -16.65
CA GLU A 75 -4.75 -14.69 -17.12
C GLU A 75 -3.79 -14.48 -15.96
N VAL A 76 -2.62 -15.12 -16.06
CA VAL A 76 -1.47 -14.89 -15.20
C VAL A 76 -0.30 -14.52 -16.09
N ASP A 77 0.29 -13.36 -15.81
CA ASP A 77 1.51 -12.88 -16.47
C ASP A 77 2.61 -12.66 -15.43
N SER A 78 3.85 -12.93 -15.82
CA SER A 78 5.02 -12.76 -14.95
C SER A 78 6.21 -12.30 -15.77
N GLY A 79 7.06 -11.48 -15.16
CA GLY A 79 8.25 -10.99 -15.83
C GLY A 79 9.28 -10.41 -14.88
N THR A 80 10.20 -9.66 -15.46
CA THR A 80 11.27 -8.96 -14.76
C THR A 80 11.38 -7.55 -15.31
N VAL A 81 11.59 -6.59 -14.42
CA VAL A 81 12.02 -5.23 -14.74
C VAL A 81 13.48 -5.13 -14.31
N ASP A 82 14.34 -4.60 -15.18
CA ASP A 82 15.73 -4.29 -14.87
C ASP A 82 16.18 -3.06 -15.66
N ASP A 83 15.76 -1.90 -15.17
CA ASP A 83 16.02 -0.61 -15.80
C ASP A 83 16.94 0.25 -14.93
N SER A 84 17.63 1.22 -15.55
CA SER A 84 18.45 2.20 -14.85
C SER A 84 18.13 3.61 -15.31
N TYR A 85 18.11 4.55 -14.37
CA TYR A 85 17.76 5.94 -14.65
C TYR A 85 18.49 6.90 -13.70
N ILE A 86 18.39 8.19 -14.00
CA ILE A 86 18.92 9.28 -13.18
C ILE A 86 17.78 10.23 -12.82
N LEU A 87 17.85 10.82 -11.62
CA LEU A 87 16.94 11.90 -11.21
C LEU A 87 17.74 13.20 -11.13
N PRO A 88 17.14 14.36 -11.50
CA PRO A 88 17.80 15.67 -11.35
C PRO A 88 18.21 15.97 -9.90
N VAL A 89 17.41 15.48 -8.95
CA VAL A 89 17.66 15.56 -7.51
C VAL A 89 17.23 14.24 -6.87
N GLY A 90 18.08 13.68 -6.01
CA GLY A 90 17.80 12.42 -5.36
C GLY A 90 18.92 12.00 -4.39
N LYS A 91 18.69 10.89 -3.69
CA LYS A 91 19.66 10.29 -2.75
C LYS A 91 20.70 9.40 -3.44
N ARG A 92 20.55 9.12 -4.74
CA ARG A 92 21.50 8.37 -5.57
C ARG A 92 21.87 9.16 -6.82
N SER A 93 23.09 8.97 -7.31
CA SER A 93 23.52 9.46 -8.63
C SER A 93 22.96 8.64 -9.79
N GLN A 94 22.68 7.35 -9.54
CA GLN A 94 22.03 6.44 -10.48
C GLN A 94 21.09 5.53 -9.69
N TYR A 95 19.89 5.34 -10.25
CA TYR A 95 18.86 4.47 -9.72
C TYR A 95 18.74 3.23 -10.60
N ARG A 96 18.33 2.10 -10.01
CA ARG A 96 18.03 0.85 -10.70
C ARG A 96 16.66 0.34 -10.25
N ASP A 97 15.75 0.14 -11.19
CA ASP A 97 14.46 -0.55 -10.97
C ASP A 97 14.65 -2.02 -11.34
N HIS A 98 14.96 -2.86 -10.34
CA HIS A 98 15.17 -4.28 -10.53
C HIS A 98 14.20 -5.08 -9.66
N CYS A 99 13.18 -5.68 -10.28
CA CYS A 99 12.17 -6.49 -9.60
C CYS A 99 11.60 -7.56 -10.52
N ASN A 100 11.05 -8.62 -9.92
CA ASN A 100 10.17 -9.53 -10.64
C ASN A 100 8.71 -9.14 -10.46
N THR A 101 7.90 -9.41 -11.47
CA THR A 101 6.49 -9.03 -11.53
C THR A 101 5.58 -10.25 -11.58
N LEU A 102 4.38 -10.11 -11.03
CA LEU A 102 3.30 -11.06 -11.16
C LEU A 102 1.98 -10.29 -11.33
N THR A 103 1.26 -10.57 -12.39
CA THR A 103 -0.04 -9.96 -12.67
C THR A 103 -1.09 -11.06 -12.78
N LEU A 104 -2.14 -10.97 -11.96
CA LEU A 104 -3.33 -11.79 -12.09
C LEU A 104 -4.45 -10.93 -12.68
N THR A 105 -4.96 -11.30 -13.84
CA THR A 105 -6.17 -10.70 -14.42
C THR A 105 -7.38 -11.46 -13.93
N MET A 106 -8.21 -10.78 -13.14
CA MET A 106 -9.43 -11.33 -12.56
C MET A 106 -10.65 -10.72 -13.21
N LYS A 107 -11.72 -11.51 -13.31
CA LYS A 107 -13.01 -11.05 -13.80
C LYS A 107 -14.12 -11.30 -12.78
N ARG A 108 -15.07 -10.37 -12.68
CA ARG A 108 -16.38 -10.59 -12.05
C ARG A 108 -17.42 -9.82 -12.85
N ASN A 109 -18.44 -10.52 -13.34
CA ASN A 109 -19.47 -9.94 -14.22
C ASN A 109 -18.84 -9.24 -15.44
N THR A 110 -19.11 -7.95 -15.64
CA THR A 110 -18.56 -7.12 -16.72
C THR A 110 -17.27 -6.41 -16.33
N TRP A 111 -16.77 -6.58 -15.10
CA TRP A 111 -15.57 -5.94 -14.58
C TRP A 111 -14.36 -6.85 -14.73
N THR A 112 -13.25 -6.24 -15.15
CA THR A 112 -11.91 -6.84 -15.14
C THR A 112 -11.05 -6.03 -14.18
N MET A 113 -10.20 -6.71 -13.40
CA MET A 113 -9.27 -6.10 -12.46
C MET A 113 -7.96 -6.87 -12.51
N ASN A 114 -6.86 -6.18 -12.77
CA ASN A 114 -5.53 -6.77 -12.64
C ASN A 114 -5.02 -6.51 -11.23
N VAL A 115 -4.47 -7.54 -10.59
CA VAL A 115 -3.69 -7.40 -9.35
C VAL A 115 -2.23 -7.58 -9.70
N VAL A 116 -1.45 -6.52 -9.58
CA VAL A 116 -0.04 -6.48 -9.99
C VAL A 116 0.84 -6.46 -8.75
N PHE A 117 1.78 -7.40 -8.67
CA PHE A 117 2.84 -7.46 -7.67
C PHE A 117 4.19 -7.11 -8.30
N ARG A 118 5.04 -6.43 -7.53
CA ARG A 118 6.46 -6.24 -7.80
C ARG A 118 7.26 -6.66 -6.57
N LEU A 119 8.25 -7.53 -6.75
CA LEU A 119 9.12 -8.00 -5.68
C LEU A 119 10.55 -7.54 -5.94
N TYR A 120 11.05 -6.69 -5.06
CA TYR A 120 12.40 -6.18 -5.00
C TYR A 120 13.19 -6.97 -3.94
N ASP A 121 14.51 -6.89 -3.95
CA ASP A 121 15.35 -7.54 -2.92
C ASP A 121 15.14 -6.89 -1.52
N ASP A 122 14.70 -5.63 -1.50
CA ASP A 122 14.46 -4.84 -0.29
C ASP A 122 12.98 -4.68 0.07
N GLY A 123 12.05 -5.32 -0.64
CA GLY A 123 10.62 -5.24 -0.32
C GLY A 123 9.68 -5.71 -1.42
N PHE A 124 8.39 -5.51 -1.21
CA PHE A 124 7.37 -5.84 -2.19
C PHE A 124 6.35 -4.71 -2.31
N ALA A 125 5.67 -4.66 -3.44
CA ALA A 125 4.57 -3.75 -3.68
C ALA A 125 3.45 -4.44 -4.46
N PHE A 126 2.22 -4.01 -4.24
CA PHE A 126 1.10 -4.41 -5.08
C PHE A 126 0.15 -3.25 -5.39
N ARG A 127 -0.57 -3.35 -6.50
CA ARG A 127 -1.66 -2.42 -6.85
C ARG A 127 -2.74 -3.09 -7.67
N TYR A 128 -3.86 -2.40 -7.80
CA TYR A 128 -4.95 -2.80 -8.68
C TYR A 128 -4.97 -1.92 -9.92
N ILE A 129 -5.25 -2.53 -11.08
CA ILE A 129 -5.53 -1.82 -12.33
C ILE A 129 -6.95 -2.17 -12.77
N LEU A 130 -7.77 -1.16 -12.96
CA LEU A 130 -9.04 -1.26 -13.65
C LEU A 130 -8.80 -0.84 -15.12
N PRO A 131 -8.59 -1.79 -16.05
CA PRO A 131 -8.36 -1.46 -17.44
C PRO A 131 -9.62 -0.86 -18.07
N LYS A 132 -9.44 -0.15 -19.18
CA LYS A 132 -10.56 0.20 -20.05
C LYS A 132 -11.02 -1.06 -20.78
N TYR A 133 -12.04 -1.73 -20.25
CA TYR A 133 -12.58 -2.97 -20.79
C TYR A 133 -14.11 -2.93 -20.87
N GLY A 134 -14.67 -3.41 -21.99
CA GLY A 134 -16.11 -3.34 -22.24
C GLY A 134 -16.62 -1.90 -22.38
N GLY A 135 -17.83 -1.65 -21.89
CA GLY A 135 -18.52 -0.34 -21.99
C GLY A 135 -18.26 0.63 -20.83
N HIS A 136 -17.38 0.30 -19.88
CA HIS A 136 -17.15 1.14 -18.70
C HIS A 136 -16.13 2.24 -19.00
N ALA A 137 -16.55 3.50 -18.86
CA ALA A 137 -15.66 4.67 -18.99
C ALA A 137 -15.12 5.16 -17.64
N SER A 138 -15.80 4.84 -16.54
CA SER A 138 -15.44 5.24 -15.18
C SER A 138 -15.82 4.17 -14.16
N ALA A 139 -15.22 4.25 -12.98
CA ALA A 139 -15.59 3.46 -11.82
C ALA A 139 -15.70 4.37 -10.59
N THR A 140 -16.51 3.97 -9.62
CA THR A 140 -16.51 4.60 -8.30
C THR A 140 -16.09 3.58 -7.26
N LEU A 141 -14.88 3.74 -6.74
CA LEU A 141 -14.35 2.95 -5.64
C LEU A 141 -15.00 3.38 -4.34
N ILE A 142 -15.51 2.43 -3.55
CA ILE A 142 -16.14 2.66 -2.25
C ILE A 142 -15.34 2.12 -1.07
N ASP A 143 -14.47 1.12 -1.29
CA ASP A 143 -13.67 0.46 -0.25
C ASP A 143 -12.60 -0.46 -0.87
N GLU A 144 -11.66 -0.96 -0.05
CA GLU A 144 -10.52 -1.79 -0.41
C GLU A 144 -10.30 -2.81 0.71
N ALA A 145 -10.33 -4.07 0.33
CA ALA A 145 -10.18 -5.19 1.24
C ALA A 145 -8.72 -5.47 1.61
N SER A 146 -7.75 -4.81 0.97
CA SER A 146 -6.32 -5.02 1.21
C SER A 146 -5.98 -4.93 2.68
N ARG A 147 -5.20 -5.90 3.17
CA ARG A 147 -4.58 -5.86 4.49
C ARG A 147 -3.10 -6.17 4.40
N ILE A 148 -2.37 -5.80 5.44
CA ILE A 148 -1.03 -6.32 5.74
C ILE A 148 -1.10 -6.93 7.13
N ARG A 149 -1.03 -8.26 7.23
CA ARG A 149 -0.97 -8.98 8.51
C ARG A 149 0.47 -9.34 8.85
N VAL A 150 1.18 -8.44 9.51
CA VAL A 150 2.58 -8.62 9.90
C VAL A 150 2.69 -9.76 10.90
N ALA A 151 3.52 -10.76 10.60
CA ALA A 151 3.77 -11.87 11.50
C ALA A 151 4.72 -11.46 12.64
N ASN A 152 4.46 -11.93 13.86
CA ASN A 152 5.33 -11.75 15.04
C ASN A 152 5.71 -10.28 15.36
N ILE A 153 4.75 -9.36 15.25
CA ILE A 153 4.97 -7.95 15.57
C ILE A 153 5.53 -7.76 16.99
N LYS A 154 6.49 -6.84 17.14
CA LYS A 154 7.12 -6.48 18.42
C LYS A 154 6.91 -5.02 18.77
N SER A 155 7.13 -4.13 17.82
CA SER A 155 6.88 -2.72 18.01
C SER A 155 6.46 -2.03 16.72
N THR A 156 5.82 -0.88 16.86
CA THR A 156 5.42 -0.01 15.75
C THR A 156 5.84 1.42 16.06
N THR A 157 6.49 2.09 15.13
CA THR A 157 6.78 3.53 15.21
C THR A 157 5.93 4.24 14.17
N ALA A 158 5.02 5.09 14.63
CA ALA A 158 4.02 5.71 13.77
C ALA A 158 3.69 7.14 14.20
N CYS A 159 3.39 8.00 13.22
CA CYS A 159 2.82 9.32 13.45
C CYS A 159 1.31 9.20 13.51
N ARG A 160 0.70 9.56 14.64
CA ARG A 160 -0.75 9.50 14.81
C ARG A 160 -1.47 10.43 13.83
N PHE A 161 -2.59 9.97 13.29
CA PHE A 161 -3.53 10.86 12.63
C PHE A 161 -4.34 11.62 13.67
N LEU A 162 -4.27 12.95 13.65
CA LEU A 162 -4.99 13.81 14.60
C LEU A 162 -6.29 14.39 14.03
N GLY A 163 -6.57 14.19 12.74
CA GLY A 163 -7.68 14.83 12.05
C GLY A 163 -7.39 16.29 11.70
N ASN A 164 -8.42 16.99 11.23
CA ASN A 164 -8.40 18.44 11.09
C ASN A 164 -8.96 19.03 12.39
N SER A 165 -8.10 19.52 13.28
CA SER A 165 -8.53 20.20 14.51
C SER A 165 -9.18 21.53 14.14
N GLY A 166 -10.51 21.58 14.01
CA GLY A 166 -11.20 22.87 13.88
C GLY A 166 -10.92 23.76 15.10
N GLY A 167 -10.23 24.89 14.91
CA GLY A 167 -9.90 25.87 15.95
C GLY A 167 -8.48 26.43 15.85
N ASN A 168 -8.01 27.16 16.87
CA ASN A 168 -6.63 27.68 17.01
C ASN A 168 -5.57 26.57 17.26
N ASP A 169 -5.86 25.31 16.95
CA ASP A 169 -4.94 24.19 17.15
C ASP A 169 -4.23 23.89 15.82
N PRO A 170 -2.94 24.24 15.67
CA PRO A 170 -2.21 24.20 14.40
C PRO A 170 -1.76 22.78 14.03
N ASN A 171 -2.43 21.72 14.49
CA ASN A 171 -2.03 20.35 14.20
C ASN A 171 -2.34 19.98 12.75
N TYR A 172 -1.47 20.42 11.83
CA TYR A 172 -1.52 20.05 10.43
C TYR A 172 -1.28 18.55 10.26
N PRO A 173 -1.97 17.90 9.29
CA PRO A 173 -1.69 16.50 8.98
C PRO A 173 -0.21 16.37 8.58
N ASN A 174 0.50 15.45 9.25
CA ASN A 174 1.93 15.13 9.10
C ASN A 174 2.95 15.94 9.93
N GLU A 175 2.52 16.86 10.81
CA GLU A 175 3.44 17.57 11.73
C GLU A 175 3.50 16.95 13.14
N GLY A 176 2.86 15.80 13.32
CA GLY A 176 2.86 15.06 14.58
C GLY A 176 4.20 14.41 14.90
N LEU A 177 4.42 14.13 16.18
CA LEU A 177 5.56 13.33 16.63
C LEU A 177 5.34 11.85 16.29
N TYR A 178 6.41 11.17 15.90
CA TYR A 178 6.43 9.72 15.83
C TYR A 178 6.53 9.15 17.24
N THR A 179 5.64 8.21 17.55
CA THR A 179 5.61 7.48 18.81
C THR A 179 5.95 6.02 18.56
N GLN A 180 6.82 5.45 19.40
CA GLN A 180 7.03 4.01 19.44
C GLN A 180 6.01 3.35 20.38
N TYR A 181 5.35 2.33 19.86
CA TYR A 181 4.39 1.47 20.54
C TYR A 181 5.01 0.09 20.70
N ASP A 182 5.22 -0.35 21.94
CA ASP A 182 5.95 -1.60 22.24
C ASP A 182 5.06 -2.86 22.23
N ASN A 183 3.76 -2.70 21.95
CA ASN A 183 2.82 -3.82 21.71
C ASN A 183 1.57 -3.34 20.96
N TRP A 184 0.82 -4.30 20.41
CA TRP A 184 -0.38 -4.03 19.61
C TRP A 184 -1.48 -3.29 20.39
N GLN A 185 -1.68 -3.63 21.67
CA GLN A 185 -2.73 -3.04 22.49
C GLN A 185 -2.52 -1.53 22.68
N THR A 186 -1.27 -1.08 22.85
CA THR A 186 -0.97 0.36 22.96
C THR A 186 -1.20 1.11 21.65
N LEU A 187 -1.05 0.45 20.51
CA LEU A 187 -1.34 0.98 19.18
C LEU A 187 -2.86 1.13 18.94
N LEU A 188 -3.69 0.29 19.56
CA LEU A 188 -5.15 0.39 19.48
C LEU A 188 -5.75 1.40 20.48
N GLN A 189 -5.10 1.60 21.63
CA GLN A 189 -5.58 2.47 22.71
C GLN A 189 -5.28 3.97 22.49
N THR A 190 -5.31 4.42 21.23
CA THR A 190 -5.11 5.83 20.85
C THR A 190 -6.41 6.59 20.65
N GLY A 191 -7.57 5.91 20.65
CA GLY A 191 -8.88 6.48 20.35
C GLY A 191 -9.17 6.59 18.85
N ASP A 192 -8.15 6.89 18.04
CA ASP A 192 -8.15 6.72 16.58
C ASP A 192 -6.91 5.92 16.19
N ALA A 193 -7.13 4.70 15.69
CA ALA A 193 -6.08 3.77 15.32
C ALA A 193 -5.54 4.02 13.90
N ARG A 194 -5.80 5.20 13.33
CA ARG A 194 -5.22 5.66 12.07
C ARG A 194 -3.91 6.41 12.30
N TYR A 195 -2.99 6.20 11.38
CA TYR A 195 -1.63 6.72 11.40
C TYR A 195 -1.28 7.25 10.02
N ASN A 196 -0.51 8.34 9.99
CA ASN A 196 0.02 8.86 8.74
C ASN A 196 1.03 7.86 8.15
N SER A 197 1.05 7.78 6.82
CA SER A 197 2.10 7.07 6.09
C SER A 197 3.40 7.88 6.15
N PRO A 198 4.58 7.24 6.31
CA PRO A 198 4.78 5.81 6.47
C PRO A 198 4.63 5.32 7.93
N THR A 199 4.37 4.02 8.09
CA THR A 199 4.34 3.33 9.39
C THR A 199 5.45 2.28 9.44
N LEU A 200 6.32 2.35 10.45
CA LEU A 200 7.44 1.42 10.63
C LEU A 200 7.08 0.34 11.66
N VAL A 201 7.24 -0.92 11.30
CA VAL A 201 6.96 -2.07 12.17
C VAL A 201 8.21 -2.90 12.35
N HIS A 202 8.48 -3.40 13.55
CA HIS A 202 9.55 -4.38 13.81
C HIS A 202 8.94 -5.70 14.26
N ASN A 203 9.31 -6.80 13.60
CA ASN A 203 8.79 -8.15 13.91
C ASN A 203 9.78 -9.05 14.69
N GLY A 204 10.82 -8.43 15.28
CA GLY A 204 11.87 -9.13 16.00
C GLY A 204 13.06 -9.58 15.15
N ASN A 205 12.92 -9.60 13.81
CA ASN A 205 14.03 -9.91 12.90
C ASN A 205 14.22 -8.82 11.84
N ASP A 206 13.12 -8.32 11.29
CA ASP A 206 13.07 -7.37 10.20
C ASP A 206 12.25 -6.15 10.61
N TYR A 207 12.67 -5.00 10.08
CA TYR A 207 11.81 -3.81 9.99
C TYR A 207 10.97 -3.91 8.72
N LEU A 208 9.73 -3.42 8.78
CA LEU A 208 8.80 -3.30 7.67
C LEU A 208 8.30 -1.85 7.64
N LEU A 209 8.65 -1.09 6.60
CA LEU A 209 8.14 0.26 6.36
C LEU A 209 6.95 0.16 5.41
N ILE A 210 5.75 0.30 5.98
CA ILE A 210 4.48 0.29 5.25
C ILE A 210 4.22 1.71 4.73
N SER A 211 4.07 1.83 3.41
CA SER A 211 3.80 3.11 2.76
C SER A 211 3.10 2.90 1.41
N GLU A 212 3.05 3.96 0.60
CA GLU A 212 2.48 3.96 -0.74
C GLU A 212 3.40 4.69 -1.71
N ALA A 213 3.25 4.41 -3.01
CA ALA A 213 3.94 5.12 -4.09
C ALA A 213 2.98 5.35 -5.26
N ASP A 214 3.30 6.29 -6.14
CA ASP A 214 2.44 6.67 -7.29
C ASP A 214 1.06 7.24 -6.87
N CYS A 215 0.99 7.96 -5.73
CA CYS A 215 -0.19 8.71 -5.32
C CYS A 215 -0.37 9.96 -6.21
N ARG A 216 -1.33 9.93 -7.13
CA ARG A 216 -1.63 11.05 -8.06
C ARG A 216 -2.99 11.67 -7.76
N GLY A 217 -3.31 12.81 -8.37
CA GLY A 217 -4.48 13.64 -8.06
C GLY A 217 -5.88 12.99 -8.07
N THR A 218 -6.02 11.72 -8.46
CA THR A 218 -7.26 10.94 -8.32
C THR A 218 -7.36 10.19 -6.99
N PHE A 219 -6.24 9.87 -6.35
CA PHE A 219 -6.15 9.06 -5.14
C PHE A 219 -5.19 9.70 -4.14
N CYS A 220 -5.69 10.09 -2.98
CA CYS A 220 -4.86 10.64 -1.89
C CYS A 220 -4.03 9.54 -1.22
N THR A 221 -2.94 9.92 -0.58
CA THR A 221 -2.22 9.01 0.32
C THR A 221 -3.17 8.53 1.42
N SER A 222 -3.26 7.21 1.58
CA SER A 222 -4.02 6.57 2.62
C SER A 222 -3.35 6.74 3.98
N LEU A 223 -4.17 6.72 5.02
CA LEU A 223 -3.74 6.46 6.39
C LEU A 223 -3.56 4.94 6.56
N THR A 224 -2.52 4.55 7.26
CA THR A 224 -2.39 3.18 7.77
C THR A 224 -3.26 3.06 9.01
N LYS A 225 -4.13 2.05 9.08
CA LYS A 225 -5.00 1.82 10.25
C LYS A 225 -4.70 0.49 10.88
N ALA A 226 -4.42 0.49 12.18
CA ALA A 226 -4.34 -0.75 12.96
C ALA A 226 -5.75 -1.30 13.22
N GLU A 227 -5.96 -2.58 12.95
CA GLU A 227 -7.23 -3.28 13.15
C GLU A 227 -7.21 -4.12 14.44
N GLU A 228 -8.36 -4.64 14.84
CA GLU A 228 -8.48 -5.42 16.09
C GLU A 228 -7.62 -6.68 16.10
N THR A 229 -7.42 -7.30 14.92
CA THR A 229 -6.56 -8.47 14.79
C THR A 229 -5.09 -8.06 14.90
N GLU A 230 -4.34 -8.72 15.79
CA GLU A 230 -2.93 -8.40 16.03
C GLU A 230 -2.08 -8.44 14.75
N GLY A 231 -1.34 -7.36 14.52
CA GLY A 231 -0.48 -7.20 13.34
C GLY A 231 -1.24 -6.89 12.04
N GLU A 232 -2.57 -6.78 12.06
CA GLU A 232 -3.37 -6.45 10.88
C GLU A 232 -3.48 -4.94 10.68
N PHE A 233 -2.96 -4.47 9.55
CA PHE A 233 -3.13 -3.10 9.08
C PHE A 233 -4.04 -3.05 7.85
N SER A 234 -4.86 -2.00 7.76
CA SER A 234 -5.65 -1.63 6.58
C SER A 234 -5.26 -0.25 6.06
N TYR A 235 -5.78 0.11 4.88
CA TYR A 235 -5.60 1.41 4.26
C TYR A 235 -6.91 2.20 4.33
N SER A 236 -6.84 3.44 4.80
CA SER A 236 -8.00 4.34 4.95
C SER A 236 -7.73 5.67 4.27
N TRP A 237 -8.40 5.97 3.15
CA TRP A 237 -8.16 7.19 2.35
C TRP A 237 -9.17 8.33 2.56
N THR A 238 -10.34 8.11 3.18
CA THR A 238 -11.25 9.18 3.62
C THR A 238 -12.06 8.80 4.87
N GLY A 239 -12.60 9.81 5.56
CA GLY A 239 -13.04 9.81 6.96
C GLY A 239 -14.26 8.96 7.33
N GLN A 240 -14.41 8.68 8.63
CA GLN A 240 -15.63 9.14 9.30
C GLN A 240 -15.37 10.22 10.36
N THR A 241 -14.23 10.93 10.16
CA THR A 241 -13.86 12.27 10.65
C THR A 241 -13.02 12.40 11.94
N LYS A 242 -12.36 13.57 12.08
CA LYS A 242 -12.31 14.34 13.33
C LYS A 242 -12.36 15.89 13.18
N ASP A 243 -12.45 16.57 12.03
CA ASP A 243 -13.39 16.40 10.91
C ASP A 243 -13.06 17.34 9.73
N TYR A 244 -13.04 16.80 8.51
CA TYR A 244 -13.09 17.56 7.27
C TYR A 244 -14.58 17.87 7.02
N ALA A 245 -15.15 18.83 7.77
CA ALA A 245 -16.56 19.03 8.16
C ALA A 245 -17.76 18.77 7.19
N GLU A 246 -17.60 18.23 5.98
CA GLU A 246 -18.67 17.69 5.14
C GLU A 246 -18.24 16.32 4.56
N ASP A 247 -18.11 15.30 5.40
CA ASP A 247 -17.68 13.95 4.96
C ASP A 247 -18.74 13.25 4.09
N LYS A 248 -18.79 13.64 2.82
CA LYS A 248 -19.66 13.10 1.78
C LYS A 248 -18.96 11.93 1.08
N MET A 249 -19.19 10.73 1.63
CA MET A 249 -18.92 9.41 1.05
C MET A 249 -17.47 9.08 0.69
N HIS A 250 -17.02 7.90 1.14
CA HIS A 250 -15.79 7.18 0.77
C HIS A 250 -15.69 6.84 -0.72
N ARG A 251 -15.75 7.82 -1.61
CA ARG A 251 -15.93 7.59 -3.03
C ARG A 251 -14.83 8.24 -3.83
N ILE A 252 -14.00 7.41 -4.43
CA ILE A 252 -13.07 7.85 -5.46
C ILE A 252 -13.70 7.52 -6.80
N THR A 253 -14.09 8.56 -7.55
CA THR A 253 -14.54 8.39 -8.94
C THR A 253 -13.35 8.56 -9.86
N CYS A 254 -13.05 7.51 -10.62
CA CYS A 254 -11.91 7.47 -11.53
C CYS A 254 -12.36 7.21 -12.98
N THR A 255 -11.62 7.79 -13.93
CA THR A 255 -11.76 7.48 -15.37
C THR A 255 -10.89 6.27 -15.70
N LEU A 256 -11.39 5.36 -16.53
CA LEU A 256 -10.64 4.16 -16.92
C LEU A 256 -9.79 4.40 -18.18
N PRO A 257 -8.56 3.87 -18.26
CA PRO A 257 -7.92 2.98 -17.28
C PRO A 257 -7.48 3.72 -16.00
N PHE A 258 -7.56 3.02 -14.88
CA PHE A 258 -7.20 3.56 -13.57
C PHE A 258 -6.31 2.58 -12.80
N ASN A 259 -5.32 3.11 -12.08
CA ASN A 259 -4.46 2.36 -11.16
C ASN A 259 -4.64 2.91 -9.75
N THR A 260 -4.79 2.03 -8.75
CA THR A 260 -4.56 2.48 -7.37
C THR A 260 -3.09 2.86 -7.21
N PRO A 261 -2.72 3.70 -6.22
CA PRO A 261 -1.35 3.79 -5.79
C PRO A 261 -0.83 2.40 -5.42
N TRP A 262 0.48 2.24 -5.48
CA TRP A 262 1.14 1.05 -4.96
C TRP A 262 0.98 1.01 -3.45
N ARG A 263 0.57 -0.14 -2.92
CA ARG A 263 0.76 -0.52 -1.52
C ARG A 263 2.17 -1.07 -1.40
N MET A 264 3.05 -0.38 -0.68
CA MET A 264 4.48 -0.68 -0.64
C MET A 264 4.91 -1.11 0.76
N VAL A 265 5.71 -2.17 0.85
CA VAL A 265 6.35 -2.60 2.10
C VAL A 265 7.84 -2.83 1.83
N VAL A 266 8.67 -1.91 2.31
CA VAL A 266 10.12 -2.09 2.36
C VAL A 266 10.43 -2.95 3.58
N CYS A 267 11.26 -3.98 3.47
CA CYS A 267 11.59 -4.84 4.60
C CYS A 267 13.08 -5.15 4.69
N GLY A 268 13.59 -5.26 5.93
CA GLY A 268 14.98 -5.64 6.21
C GLY A 268 15.57 -4.91 7.41
N SER A 269 16.87 -4.64 7.34
CA SER A 269 17.58 -3.88 8.38
C SER A 269 17.22 -2.39 8.35
N PRO A 270 17.53 -1.60 9.41
CA PRO A 270 17.40 -0.14 9.34
C PRO A 270 18.15 0.48 8.17
N LYS A 271 19.31 -0.09 7.80
CA LYS A 271 20.07 0.32 6.60
C LYS A 271 19.25 0.10 5.33
N THR A 272 18.59 -1.05 5.21
CA THR A 272 17.71 -1.37 4.07
C THR A 272 16.57 -0.37 3.95
N ILE A 273 15.89 -0.06 5.07
CA ILE A 273 14.80 0.92 5.10
C ILE A 273 15.30 2.32 4.67
N PHE A 274 16.48 2.73 5.13
CA PHE A 274 17.04 4.04 4.78
C PHE A 274 17.51 4.13 3.31
N GLU A 275 18.10 3.05 2.79
CA GLU A 275 18.76 3.03 1.49
C GLU A 275 17.85 2.72 0.30
N THR A 276 16.65 2.21 0.57
CA THR A 276 15.67 1.80 -0.45
C THR A 276 15.40 2.90 -1.47
N THR A 277 15.13 2.51 -2.72
CA THR A 277 14.67 3.39 -3.79
C THR A 277 13.33 2.95 -4.37
N MET A 278 12.60 2.09 -3.66
CA MET A 278 11.34 1.52 -4.14
C MET A 278 10.30 2.60 -4.45
N THR A 279 10.20 3.66 -3.65
CA THR A 279 9.23 4.75 -3.89
C THR A 279 9.45 5.38 -5.27
N GLU A 280 10.70 5.69 -5.63
CA GLU A 280 11.05 6.23 -6.93
C GLU A 280 10.83 5.21 -8.06
N ASN A 281 11.25 3.95 -7.87
CA ASN A 281 11.10 2.87 -8.84
C ASN A 281 9.64 2.50 -9.17
N LEU A 282 8.72 2.73 -8.22
CA LEU A 282 7.30 2.45 -8.39
C LEU A 282 6.53 3.57 -9.12
N CYS A 283 7.15 4.74 -9.29
CA CYS A 283 6.58 5.87 -10.00
C CYS A 283 6.89 5.79 -11.51
N PRO A 284 6.04 6.36 -12.38
CA PRO A 284 6.34 6.43 -13.80
C PRO A 284 7.55 7.33 -14.08
N PRO A 285 8.18 7.20 -15.25
CA PRO A 285 9.10 8.20 -15.75
C PRO A 285 8.45 9.59 -15.83
N THR A 286 9.29 10.63 -15.73
CA THR A 286 8.83 12.02 -15.91
C THR A 286 8.29 12.25 -17.33
N GLU A 287 7.22 13.04 -17.44
CA GLU A 287 6.72 13.54 -18.71
C GLU A 287 7.44 14.85 -19.15
N MET A 288 8.23 15.44 -18.25
CA MET A 288 9.01 16.65 -18.57
C MET A 288 10.22 16.28 -19.43
N THR A 289 10.37 16.96 -20.56
CA THR A 289 11.50 16.75 -21.50
C THR A 289 12.71 17.62 -21.19
N ASP A 290 12.52 18.71 -20.44
CA ASP A 290 13.59 19.61 -19.99
C ASP A 290 13.54 19.76 -18.46
N THR A 291 14.59 19.27 -17.81
CA THR A 291 14.80 19.36 -16.36
C THR A 291 16.09 20.10 -16.01
N ASP A 292 16.78 20.72 -16.98
CA ASP A 292 18.10 21.33 -16.76
C ASP A 292 18.04 22.53 -15.82
N TRP A 293 16.90 23.20 -15.75
CA TRP A 293 16.65 24.32 -14.84
C TRP A 293 16.55 23.89 -13.37
N ILE A 294 16.38 22.60 -13.07
CA ILE A 294 16.31 22.08 -11.70
C ILE A 294 17.73 22.00 -11.13
N LYS A 295 18.11 22.99 -10.32
CA LYS A 295 19.43 23.07 -9.68
C LYS A 295 19.29 23.01 -8.15
N PRO A 296 19.62 21.88 -7.48
CA PRO A 296 19.63 21.81 -6.03
C PRO A 296 20.73 22.71 -5.45
N GLY A 297 20.51 23.26 -4.26
CA GLY A 297 21.46 24.15 -3.61
C GLY A 297 21.06 24.49 -2.19
N VAL A 298 21.85 25.37 -1.57
CA VAL A 298 21.60 25.89 -0.21
C VAL A 298 21.00 27.29 -0.34
N ALA A 299 19.96 27.58 0.45
CA ALA A 299 19.34 28.89 0.51
C ALA A 299 19.48 29.48 1.92
N GLY A 300 19.86 30.75 2.01
CA GLY A 300 19.69 31.55 3.23
C GLY A 300 18.25 32.08 3.28
N TRP A 301 17.54 31.83 4.38
CA TRP A 301 16.12 32.20 4.49
C TRP A 301 15.86 33.01 5.76
N TYR A 302 15.43 34.27 5.61
CA TYR A 302 15.04 35.16 6.72
C TYR A 302 13.64 34.84 7.27
N TRP A 303 13.36 33.56 7.51
CA TRP A 303 12.06 33.10 8.02
C TRP A 303 12.07 33.01 9.56
N GLY A 304 13.16 32.51 10.15
CA GLY A 304 13.30 32.37 11.61
C GLY A 304 13.30 33.67 12.42
N GLY A 305 13.38 34.84 11.76
CA GLY A 305 13.31 36.16 12.42
C GLY A 305 11.89 36.70 12.62
N SER A 306 10.89 36.20 11.89
CA SER A 306 9.52 36.76 11.89
C SER A 306 8.48 35.89 12.60
N ASP A 307 8.60 34.55 12.55
CA ASP A 307 7.66 33.65 13.25
C ASP A 307 8.05 33.35 14.71
N GLY A 308 9.28 33.72 15.10
CA GLY A 308 9.81 33.54 16.45
C GLY A 308 9.58 34.73 17.39
N GLY A 309 8.58 35.60 17.16
CA GLY A 309 8.19 36.65 18.11
C GLY A 309 9.34 37.47 18.73
N LYS A 310 10.39 37.78 17.96
CA LYS A 310 11.50 38.64 18.39
C LYS A 310 11.94 39.54 17.25
N SER A 311 11.29 40.69 17.15
CA SER A 311 11.90 41.88 16.59
C SER A 311 13.13 42.23 17.43
N GLU A 312 14.31 41.81 17.00
CA GLU A 312 15.61 42.49 17.14
C GLU A 312 16.75 41.50 16.83
N ILE A 313 17.16 41.44 15.55
CA ILE A 313 18.55 41.13 15.24
C ILE A 313 19.23 42.49 15.07
N THR A 314 19.74 43.04 16.16
CA THR A 314 20.69 44.16 16.11
C THR A 314 22.04 43.58 15.71
N ASN A 315 22.40 43.72 14.44
CA ASN A 315 23.79 43.56 14.01
C ASN A 315 24.59 44.77 14.50
N THR A 316 25.15 44.69 15.70
CA THR A 316 26.24 45.58 16.11
C THR A 316 27.54 45.06 15.48
N TYR A 317 27.92 45.68 14.36
CA TYR A 317 29.31 45.62 13.92
C TYR A 317 30.13 46.47 14.90
N GLY A 318 31.04 45.82 15.62
CA GLY A 318 32.09 46.47 16.40
C GLY A 318 33.23 46.95 15.53
#